data_AF-A0A928LA90-F1
#
_entry.id   AF-A0A928LA90-F1
#
_cell.length_a   1.000
_cell.length_b   1.000
_cell.length_c   1.000
_cell.angle_alpha   90.00
_cell.angle_beta   90.00
_cell.angle_gamma   90.00
#
_symmetry.space_group_name_H-M   'P 1'
#
loop_
_entity.id
_entity.type
_entity.pdbx_description
1 polymer ?
#
loop_
_entity_poly.entity_id
_entity_poly.type
_entity_poly.pdbx_seq_one_letter_code
_entity_poly.pdbx_strand_id
1 'polypeptide(L)'
;MAHKFTKRLSAVLLAAAIPASLTACKDDNIITEDEMPYGATIAVNREDYILPVQYDYRFVSEEMLNTILRYYYAIQSNDVELFTELQHPLYMEYQLEEVLGGKFTNEDILDNSGEALRTFNEGDFAFSFIDITDCIPAQEHTTSATLMEILDTLSKEKDGSKISKDITQFCELSVTRYLTDADSGIKGETNKVMYDEKLFVFECKDEWYIIYS
;
A
#
# COMPACT_ATOMS: atom_id res chain seq x y z
N MET A 1 -59.94 -10.14 -53.09
CA MET A 1 -60.53 -8.97 -52.42
C MET A 1 -59.52 -8.52 -51.35
N ALA A 2 -58.57 -7.66 -51.69
CA ALA A 2 -58.70 -6.20 -51.87
C ALA A 2 -58.85 -5.45 -50.53
N HIS A 3 -57.77 -4.73 -50.21
CA HIS A 3 -57.54 -3.75 -49.15
C HIS A 3 -58.76 -2.97 -48.65
N LYS A 4 -58.75 -2.67 -47.34
CA LYS A 4 -59.19 -1.36 -46.82
C LYS A 4 -58.11 -0.76 -45.92
N PHE A 5 -57.24 0.01 -46.58
CA PHE A 5 -56.56 1.16 -46.00
C PHE A 5 -57.60 2.20 -45.59
N THR A 6 -57.49 2.76 -44.39
CA THR A 6 -58.14 4.04 -44.07
C THR A 6 -57.10 5.03 -43.57
N LYS A 7 -57.03 6.14 -44.31
CA LYS A 7 -56.11 7.27 -44.21
C LYS A 7 -56.40 8.16 -42.99
N ARG A 8 -55.33 8.69 -42.39
CA ARG A 8 -55.13 10.11 -41.99
C ARG A 8 -53.62 10.36 -42.14
N LEU A 9 -53.06 11.08 -43.14
CA LEU A 9 -53.03 12.54 -43.41
C LEU A 9 -52.93 13.34 -42.09
N SER A 10 -51.89 14.15 -41.79
CA SER A 10 -50.91 14.91 -42.59
C SER A 10 -49.67 15.16 -41.71
N ALA A 11 -48.44 14.93 -42.17
CA ALA A 11 -47.55 15.88 -42.86
C ALA A 11 -47.33 17.20 -42.10
N VAL A 12 -46.11 17.43 -41.58
CA VAL A 12 -45.29 18.64 -41.82
C VAL A 12 -43.81 18.25 -41.68
N LEU A 13 -43.08 18.39 -42.79
CA LEU A 13 -41.63 18.52 -42.85
C LEU A 13 -41.23 19.88 -42.23
N LEU A 14 -40.23 19.92 -41.35
CA LEU A 14 -39.32 21.05 -41.33
C LEU A 14 -37.92 20.58 -40.93
N ALA A 15 -37.06 20.44 -41.93
CA ALA A 15 -35.62 20.42 -41.75
C ALA A 15 -35.16 21.85 -41.46
N ALA A 16 -34.52 22.07 -40.32
CA ALA A 16 -33.66 23.21 -40.08
C ALA A 16 -32.36 22.67 -39.50
N ALA A 17 -31.32 22.74 -40.32
CA ALA A 17 -29.95 22.41 -39.94
C ALA A 17 -29.29 23.64 -39.28
N ILE A 18 -28.29 23.33 -38.43
CA ILE A 18 -27.17 24.19 -37.96
C ILE A 18 -27.50 25.09 -36.74
N PRO A 19 -26.59 25.25 -35.74
CA PRO A 19 -25.20 24.79 -35.67
C PRO A 19 -24.90 23.78 -34.55
N ALA A 20 -23.93 22.92 -34.84
CA ALA A 20 -23.07 22.36 -33.82
C ALA A 20 -22.41 23.52 -33.06
N SER A 21 -22.91 23.80 -31.87
CA SER A 21 -22.13 24.49 -30.85
C SER A 21 -21.02 23.53 -30.44
N LEU A 22 -19.96 23.47 -31.25
CA LEU A 22 -18.61 23.22 -30.75
C LEU A 22 -18.31 24.39 -29.81
N THR A 23 -18.88 24.34 -28.62
CA THR A 23 -18.26 24.99 -27.48
C THR A 23 -16.96 24.22 -27.31
N ALA A 24 -15.89 24.81 -27.81
CA ALA A 24 -14.55 24.43 -27.42
C ALA A 24 -14.51 24.53 -25.89
N CYS A 25 -14.69 23.41 -25.19
CA CYS A 25 -14.20 23.24 -23.83
C CYS A 25 -12.68 23.28 -23.95
N LYS A 26 -12.17 24.51 -24.02
CA LYS A 26 -10.77 24.82 -23.89
C LYS A 26 -10.51 24.85 -22.40
N ASP A 27 -10.24 23.69 -21.85
CA ASP A 27 -9.51 23.45 -20.61
C ASP A 27 -8.99 22.01 -20.68
N ASP A 28 -8.13 21.76 -21.66
CA ASP A 28 -7.24 20.60 -21.64
C ASP A 28 -6.15 20.89 -20.59
N ASN A 29 -6.52 20.84 -19.30
CA ASN A 29 -5.54 20.52 -18.28
C ASN A 29 -5.19 19.05 -18.50
N ILE A 30 -4.23 18.81 -19.40
CA ILE A 30 -3.59 17.51 -19.55
C ILE A 30 -2.87 17.28 -18.22
N ILE A 31 -3.54 16.59 -17.30
CA ILE A 31 -2.93 16.09 -16.07
C ILE A 31 -1.84 15.12 -16.52
N THR A 32 -0.60 15.45 -16.19
CA THR A 32 0.52 14.53 -16.45
C THR A 32 0.38 13.32 -15.56
N GLU A 33 0.96 12.20 -15.97
CA GLU A 33 0.89 10.97 -15.17
C GLU A 33 1.42 11.18 -13.74
N ASP A 34 2.40 12.06 -13.54
CA ASP A 34 2.94 12.40 -12.22
C ASP A 34 1.98 13.20 -11.32
N GLU A 35 0.96 13.85 -11.89
CA GLU A 35 -0.04 14.66 -11.17
C GLU A 35 -1.29 13.85 -10.81
N MET A 36 -1.40 12.60 -11.26
CA MET A 36 -2.55 11.76 -10.94
C MET A 36 -2.44 11.23 -9.48
N PRO A 37 -3.55 11.15 -8.74
CA PRO A 37 -3.53 10.60 -7.38
C PRO A 37 -3.10 9.13 -7.37
N TYR A 38 -2.76 8.63 -6.18
CA TYR A 38 -2.52 7.19 -5.98
C TYR A 38 -3.72 6.38 -6.49
N GLY A 39 -3.44 5.28 -7.18
CA GLY A 39 -4.44 4.37 -7.72
C GLY A 39 -4.80 4.61 -9.20
N ALA A 40 -4.20 5.61 -9.85
CA ALA A 40 -4.42 5.83 -11.28
C ALA A 40 -3.64 4.84 -12.16
N THR A 41 -2.57 4.24 -11.65
CA THR A 41 -1.71 3.31 -12.41
C THR A 41 -1.41 2.04 -11.63
N ILE A 42 -2.49 1.36 -11.25
CA ILE A 42 -2.43 0.11 -10.49
C ILE A 42 -1.83 -1.02 -11.34
N ALA A 43 -0.83 -1.69 -10.77
CA ALA A 43 -0.32 -2.98 -11.22
C ALA A 43 -0.80 -4.09 -10.27
N VAL A 44 -1.09 -5.25 -10.83
CA VAL A 44 -1.41 -6.47 -10.07
C VAL A 44 -0.43 -7.55 -10.47
N ASN A 45 0.24 -8.15 -9.50
CA ASN A 45 1.15 -9.27 -9.72
C ASN A 45 0.77 -10.45 -8.81
N ARG A 46 0.70 -11.66 -9.39
CA ARG A 46 0.33 -12.88 -8.67
C ARG A 46 1.44 -13.93 -8.63
N GLU A 47 2.50 -13.74 -9.40
CA GLU A 47 3.48 -14.80 -9.69
C GLU A 47 4.94 -14.39 -9.52
N ASP A 48 5.30 -13.13 -9.78
CA ASP A 48 6.71 -12.72 -9.84
C ASP A 48 7.30 -12.34 -8.48
N TYR A 49 6.44 -12.09 -7.48
CA TYR A 49 6.85 -11.75 -6.12
C TYR A 49 6.58 -12.87 -5.12
N ILE A 50 7.22 -12.79 -3.95
CA ILE A 50 7.08 -13.76 -2.85
C ILE A 50 5.63 -13.88 -2.34
N LEU A 51 4.85 -12.81 -2.46
CA LEU A 51 3.43 -12.77 -2.16
C LEU A 51 2.67 -12.07 -3.31
N PRO A 52 1.44 -12.50 -3.63
CA PRO A 52 0.58 -11.79 -4.56
C PRO A 52 0.28 -10.36 -4.09
N VAL A 53 0.36 -9.37 -4.99
CA VAL A 53 0.29 -7.95 -4.62
C VAL A 53 -0.44 -7.08 -5.64
N GLN A 54 -1.00 -5.97 -5.15
CA GLN A 54 -1.48 -4.83 -5.93
C GLN A 54 -0.90 -3.53 -5.38
N TYR A 55 -0.47 -2.64 -6.28
CA TYR A 55 0.14 -1.36 -5.92
C TYR A 55 0.13 -0.37 -7.09
N ASP A 56 0.27 0.92 -6.83
CA ASP A 56 0.52 1.93 -7.86
C ASP A 56 2.04 2.06 -8.13
N TYR A 57 2.48 1.71 -9.34
CA TYR A 57 3.91 1.63 -9.68
C TYR A 57 4.62 2.99 -9.73
N ARG A 58 3.89 4.12 -9.76
CA ARG A 58 4.50 5.45 -9.72
C ARG A 58 4.98 5.82 -8.32
N PHE A 59 4.32 5.29 -7.30
CA PHE A 59 4.55 5.65 -5.90
C PHE A 59 5.39 4.60 -5.17
N VAL A 60 5.21 3.32 -5.52
CA VAL A 60 5.89 2.20 -4.85
C VAL A 60 6.95 1.63 -5.79
N SER A 61 8.23 1.85 -5.46
CA SER A 61 9.35 1.25 -6.18
C SER A 61 9.43 -0.26 -5.95
N GLU A 62 10.12 -0.98 -6.83
CA GLU A 62 10.27 -2.43 -6.72
C GLU A 62 11.00 -2.86 -5.43
N GLU A 63 12.00 -2.09 -4.99
CA GLU A 63 12.75 -2.36 -3.76
C GLU A 63 11.90 -2.13 -2.51
N MET A 64 11.11 -1.05 -2.50
CA MET A 64 10.13 -0.78 -1.44
C MET A 64 9.10 -1.92 -1.39
N LEU A 65 8.56 -2.32 -2.54
CA LEU A 65 7.59 -3.40 -2.66
C LEU A 65 8.14 -4.72 -2.11
N ASN A 66 9.35 -5.09 -2.52
CA ASN A 66 10.01 -6.29 -2.03
C ASN A 66 10.18 -6.28 -0.51
N THR A 67 10.52 -5.14 0.09
CA THR A 67 10.66 -4.98 1.54
C THR A 67 9.33 -5.22 2.26
N ILE A 68 8.23 -4.65 1.74
CA ILE A 68 6.88 -4.83 2.28
C ILE A 68 6.45 -6.30 2.22
N LEU A 69 6.67 -6.96 1.07
CA LEU A 69 6.27 -8.36 0.92
C LEU A 69 7.14 -9.31 1.75
N ARG A 70 8.43 -9.02 1.92
CA ARG A 70 9.32 -9.76 2.83
C ARG A 70 8.86 -9.62 4.28
N TYR A 71 8.37 -8.45 4.70
CA TYR A 71 7.84 -8.24 6.05
C TYR A 71 6.61 -9.11 6.32
N TYR A 72 5.62 -9.11 5.43
CA TYR A 72 4.45 -9.98 5.57
C TYR A 72 4.82 -11.46 5.47
N TYR A 73 5.76 -11.81 4.59
CA TYR A 73 6.25 -13.16 4.50
C TYR A 73 6.89 -13.62 5.82
N ALA A 74 7.73 -12.78 6.44
CA ALA A 74 8.36 -13.09 7.73
C ALA A 74 7.33 -13.40 8.82
N ILE A 75 6.23 -12.66 8.85
CA ILE A 75 5.11 -12.89 9.78
C ILE A 75 4.42 -14.23 9.50
N GLN A 76 4.13 -14.53 8.24
CA GLN A 76 3.50 -15.79 7.84
C GLN A 76 4.40 -17.00 8.15
N SER A 77 5.71 -16.88 7.91
CA SER A 77 6.68 -17.98 8.07
C SER A 77 7.31 -18.07 9.45
N ASN A 78 6.97 -17.15 10.36
CA ASN A 78 7.61 -16.97 11.66
C ASN A 78 9.15 -16.84 11.57
N ASP A 79 9.63 -16.07 10.58
CA ASP A 79 11.06 -15.85 10.33
C ASP A 79 11.56 -14.60 11.06
N VAL A 80 12.11 -14.82 12.27
CA VAL A 80 12.61 -13.75 13.14
C VAL A 80 13.84 -13.04 12.59
N GLU A 81 14.70 -13.73 11.85
CA GLU A 81 15.90 -13.15 11.26
C GLU A 81 15.50 -12.15 10.18
N LEU A 82 14.61 -12.58 9.27
CA LEU A 82 14.06 -11.72 8.23
C LEU A 82 13.27 -10.54 8.81
N PHE A 83 12.43 -10.78 9.81
CA PHE A 83 11.67 -9.72 10.48
C PHE A 83 12.59 -8.66 11.11
N THR A 84 13.68 -9.11 11.76
CA THR A 84 14.66 -8.22 12.40
C THR A 84 15.45 -7.41 11.37
N GLU A 85 15.87 -8.03 10.26
CA GLU A 85 16.63 -7.37 9.18
C GLU A 85 15.86 -6.19 8.58
N LEU A 86 14.54 -6.32 8.44
CA LEU A 86 13.68 -5.32 7.83
C LEU A 86 13.40 -4.12 8.75
N GLN A 87 13.93 -4.11 9.97
CA GLN A 87 13.72 -3.04 10.94
C GLN A 87 15.01 -2.26 11.15
N HIS A 88 14.90 -0.94 11.19
CA HIS A 88 16.08 -0.12 11.42
C HIS A 88 16.60 -0.32 12.86
N PRO A 89 17.89 -0.67 13.06
CA PRO A 89 18.40 -1.09 14.37
C PRO A 89 18.18 -0.07 15.49
N LEU A 90 18.36 1.23 15.19
CA LEU A 90 18.12 2.29 16.19
C LEU A 90 16.67 2.35 16.64
N TYR A 91 15.74 2.21 15.69
CA TYR A 91 14.33 2.29 15.99
C TYR A 91 13.90 1.07 16.80
N MET A 92 14.45 -0.10 16.47
CA MET A 92 14.10 -1.32 17.17
C MET A 92 14.67 -1.37 18.58
N GLU A 93 15.90 -0.90 18.78
CA GLU A 93 16.50 -0.70 20.11
C GLU A 93 15.58 0.20 20.97
N TYR A 94 15.14 1.34 20.44
CA TYR A 94 14.18 2.23 21.10
C TYR A 94 12.83 1.58 21.42
N GLN A 95 12.24 0.85 20.47
CA GLN A 95 10.97 0.16 20.68
C GLN A 95 11.07 -0.87 21.81
N LEU A 96 12.11 -1.71 21.77
CA LEU A 96 12.27 -2.77 22.76
C LEU A 96 12.59 -2.22 24.15
N GLU A 97 13.51 -1.26 24.25
CA GLU A 97 14.01 -0.78 25.55
C GLU A 97 13.08 0.26 26.17
N GLU A 98 12.67 1.27 25.40
CA GLU A 98 11.96 2.44 25.93
C GLU A 98 10.44 2.30 25.85
N VAL A 99 9.90 1.81 24.73
CA VAL A 99 8.44 1.68 24.53
C VAL A 99 7.90 0.44 25.21
N LEU A 100 8.59 -0.70 25.05
CA LEU A 100 8.18 -2.00 25.59
C LEU A 100 8.86 -2.36 26.92
N GLY A 101 9.72 -1.47 27.42
CA GLY A 101 10.32 -1.57 28.76
C GLY A 101 11.29 -2.73 28.94
N GLY A 102 11.94 -3.17 27.87
CA GLY A 102 12.95 -4.23 27.84
C GLY A 102 12.41 -5.64 28.10
N LYS A 103 11.09 -5.85 27.97
CA LYS A 103 10.43 -7.13 28.28
C LYS A 103 10.15 -8.01 27.07
N PHE A 104 10.27 -7.44 25.88
CA PHE A 104 9.93 -8.07 24.63
C PHE A 104 11.18 -8.18 23.77
N THR A 105 11.17 -9.16 22.88
CA THR A 105 12.15 -9.38 21.83
C THR A 105 11.46 -9.26 20.47
N ASN A 106 12.25 -9.26 19.39
CA ASN A 106 11.70 -9.33 18.03
C ASN A 106 10.88 -10.61 17.83
N GLU A 107 11.32 -11.73 18.42
CA GLU A 107 10.60 -13.00 18.39
C GLU A 107 9.23 -12.87 19.06
N ASP A 108 9.16 -12.26 20.26
CA ASP A 108 7.88 -12.04 20.95
C ASP A 108 6.91 -11.19 20.12
N ILE A 109 7.40 -10.15 19.45
CA ILE A 109 6.57 -9.27 18.62
C ILE A 109 6.08 -10.01 17.38
N LEU A 110 6.96 -10.77 16.74
CA LEU A 110 6.63 -11.59 15.58
C LEU A 110 5.58 -12.65 15.93
N ASP A 111 5.80 -13.39 17.02
CA ASP A 111 4.89 -14.40 17.52
C ASP A 111 3.52 -13.80 17.83
N ASN A 112 3.46 -12.66 18.53
CA ASN A 112 2.21 -11.96 18.83
C ASN A 112 1.47 -11.53 17.55
N SER A 113 2.20 -11.05 16.54
CA SER A 113 1.64 -10.67 15.23
C SER A 113 1.06 -11.89 14.50
N GLY A 114 1.80 -13.00 14.48
CA GLY A 114 1.36 -14.26 13.91
C GLY A 114 0.16 -14.86 14.64
N GLU A 115 0.13 -14.79 15.99
CA GLU A 115 -1.00 -15.25 16.81
C GLU A 115 -2.27 -14.44 16.56
N ALA A 116 -2.16 -13.12 16.41
CA ALA A 116 -3.29 -12.26 16.08
C ALA A 116 -3.91 -12.66 14.73
N LEU A 117 -3.07 -12.93 13.73
CA LEU A 117 -3.51 -13.36 12.40
C LEU A 117 -4.10 -14.78 12.41
N ARG A 118 -3.48 -15.73 13.14
CA ARG A 118 -4.05 -17.07 13.35
C ARG A 118 -5.41 -17.01 14.03
N THR A 119 -5.55 -16.15 15.03
CA THR A 119 -6.81 -15.93 15.75
C THR A 119 -7.88 -15.37 14.81
N PHE A 120 -7.54 -14.35 14.03
CA PHE A 120 -8.45 -13.75 13.04
C PHE A 120 -8.86 -14.76 11.95
N ASN A 121 -7.93 -15.60 11.51
CA ASN A 121 -8.16 -16.60 10.48
C ASN A 121 -8.90 -17.86 10.99
N GLU A 122 -9.02 -18.03 12.31
CA GLU A 122 -9.54 -19.24 12.97
C GLU A 122 -8.66 -20.49 12.72
N GLY A 123 -7.34 -20.30 12.60
CA GLY A 123 -6.37 -21.36 12.34
C GLY A 123 -5.13 -20.84 11.62
N ASP A 124 -4.27 -21.75 11.18
CA ASP A 124 -3.08 -21.40 10.39
C ASP A 124 -3.47 -20.66 9.11
N PHE A 125 -2.69 -19.63 8.78
CA PHE A 125 -3.01 -18.69 7.72
C PHE A 125 -1.89 -18.58 6.69
N ALA A 126 -2.26 -18.08 5.51
CA ALA A 126 -1.34 -17.48 4.56
C ALA A 126 -1.92 -16.15 4.06
N PHE A 127 -1.06 -15.21 3.68
CA PHE A 127 -1.45 -14.03 2.93
C PHE A 127 -1.73 -14.44 1.49
N SER A 128 -2.99 -14.35 1.07
CA SER A 128 -3.39 -14.64 -0.31
C SER A 128 -3.17 -13.44 -1.22
N PHE A 129 -3.20 -12.22 -0.68
CA PHE A 129 -3.00 -10.98 -1.43
C PHE A 129 -2.70 -9.81 -0.49
N ILE A 130 -1.76 -8.96 -0.91
CA ILE A 130 -1.44 -7.68 -0.28
C ILE A 130 -1.88 -6.56 -1.23
N ASP A 131 -2.71 -5.64 -0.76
CA ASP A 131 -3.18 -4.50 -1.55
C ASP A 131 -2.70 -3.21 -0.89
N ILE A 132 -1.73 -2.54 -1.51
CA ILE A 132 -1.28 -1.22 -1.07
C ILE A 132 -2.30 -0.22 -1.61
N THR A 133 -3.17 0.29 -0.74
CA THR A 133 -4.32 1.12 -1.11
C THR A 133 -4.01 2.61 -1.11
N ASP A 134 -2.93 3.02 -0.45
CA ASP A 134 -2.46 4.40 -0.44
C ASP A 134 -0.96 4.48 -0.15
N CYS A 135 -0.30 5.54 -0.63
CA CYS A 135 1.10 5.84 -0.38
C CYS A 135 1.31 7.35 -0.26
N ILE A 136 1.53 7.83 0.96
CA ILE A 136 1.68 9.23 1.30
C ILE A 136 3.15 9.52 1.62
N PRO A 137 3.86 10.33 0.82
CA PRO A 137 5.22 10.75 1.13
C PRO A 137 5.30 11.49 2.48
N ALA A 138 6.37 11.27 3.23
CA ALA A 138 6.56 11.80 4.58
C ALA A 138 6.48 13.34 4.68
N GLN A 139 6.76 14.04 3.58
CA GLN A 139 6.68 15.51 3.49
C GLN A 139 5.23 16.01 3.61
N GLU A 140 4.25 15.14 3.40
CA GLU A 140 2.82 15.45 3.39
C GLU A 140 2.10 14.93 4.65
N HIS A 141 2.82 14.24 5.55
CA HIS A 141 2.23 13.58 6.71
C HIS A 141 2.97 13.85 8.03
N THR A 142 2.23 14.28 9.06
CA THR A 142 2.81 14.67 10.35
C THR A 142 3.42 13.51 11.12
N THR A 143 2.87 12.30 11.00
CA THR A 143 3.38 11.12 11.73
C THR A 143 4.78 10.75 11.26
N SER A 144 5.01 10.78 9.94
CA SER A 144 6.33 10.51 9.35
C SER A 144 7.36 11.55 9.80
N ALA A 145 6.96 12.82 9.95
CA ALA A 145 7.83 13.85 10.51
C ALA A 145 8.23 13.53 11.96
N THR A 146 7.29 13.10 12.81
CA THR A 146 7.60 12.67 14.19
C THR A 146 8.53 11.46 14.22
N LEU A 147 8.33 10.47 13.35
CA LEU A 147 9.22 9.31 13.25
C LEU A 147 10.63 9.71 12.82
N MET A 148 10.77 10.63 11.86
CA MET A 148 12.08 11.19 11.49
C MET A 148 12.76 11.90 12.66
N GLU A 149 12.03 12.67 13.46
CA GLU A 149 12.58 13.34 14.65
C GLU A 149 13.07 12.36 15.72
N ILE A 150 12.32 11.27 15.94
CA ILE A 150 12.73 10.18 16.84
C ILE A 150 14.03 9.55 16.32
N LEU A 151 14.07 9.17 15.04
CA LEU A 151 15.25 8.59 14.40
C LEU A 151 16.48 9.51 14.48
N ASP A 152 16.32 10.81 14.22
CA ASP A 152 17.37 11.82 14.36
C ASP A 152 17.87 11.94 15.79
N THR A 153 16.97 11.85 16.78
CA THR A 153 17.31 11.92 18.20
C THR A 153 18.14 10.71 18.61
N LEU A 154 17.69 9.50 18.26
CA LEU A 154 18.39 8.24 18.56
C LEU A 154 19.77 8.20 17.91
N SER A 155 19.86 8.61 16.65
CA SER A 155 21.13 8.72 15.90
C SER A 155 22.09 9.72 16.58
N LYS A 156 21.59 10.89 16.97
CA LYS A 156 22.39 11.89 17.67
C LYS A 156 22.90 11.42 19.04
N GLU A 157 22.10 10.67 19.79
CA GLU A 157 22.49 10.11 21.08
C GLU A 157 23.56 9.02 20.94
N LYS A 158 23.50 8.21 19.87
CA LYS A 158 24.45 7.13 19.63
C LYS A 158 25.82 7.61 19.14
N ASP A 159 25.86 8.51 18.16
CA ASP A 159 27.12 8.93 17.53
C ASP A 159 27.19 10.41 17.11
N GLY A 160 26.18 11.21 17.48
CA GLY A 160 26.12 12.64 17.15
C GLY A 160 25.73 12.94 15.69
N SER A 161 25.36 11.92 14.90
CA SER A 161 24.90 12.10 13.52
C SER A 161 23.40 12.46 13.44
N LYS A 162 22.90 12.56 12.20
CA LYS A 162 21.50 12.81 11.87
C LYS A 162 21.14 11.89 10.71
N ILE A 163 20.44 10.81 11.02
CA ILE A 163 20.06 9.80 10.03
C ILE A 163 19.12 10.35 8.95
N SER A 164 18.33 11.39 9.23
CA SER A 164 17.50 12.05 8.21
C SER A 164 18.30 12.58 7.01
N LYS A 165 19.62 12.75 7.12
CA LYS A 165 20.49 13.13 5.99
C LYS A 165 20.77 11.98 5.03
N ASP A 166 20.65 10.75 5.52
CA ASP A 166 20.89 9.52 4.76
C ASP A 166 19.58 8.89 4.28
N ILE A 167 18.43 9.45 4.70
CA ILE A 167 17.10 9.04 4.24
C ILE A 167 16.77 9.74 2.92
N THR A 168 16.55 8.95 1.88
CA THR A 168 16.25 9.40 0.50
C THR A 168 14.77 9.33 0.17
N GLN A 169 14.06 8.37 0.75
CA GLN A 169 12.62 8.22 0.61
C GLN A 169 11.99 7.79 1.93
N PHE A 170 10.79 8.29 2.21
CA PHE A 170 9.99 7.87 3.35
C PHE A 170 8.50 8.05 2.99
N CYS A 171 7.73 6.97 3.09
CA CYS A 171 6.30 6.92 2.83
C CYS A 171 5.53 6.31 4.02
N GLU A 172 4.32 6.82 4.28
CA GLU A 172 3.28 6.08 4.98
C GLU A 172 2.42 5.34 3.95
N LEU A 173 2.18 4.07 4.18
CA LEU A 173 1.37 3.21 3.34
C LEU A 173 0.10 2.82 4.07
N SER A 174 -1.00 2.72 3.33
CA SER A 174 -2.19 1.99 3.77
C SER A 174 -2.21 0.64 3.08
N VAL A 175 -2.34 -0.44 3.84
CA VAL A 175 -2.31 -1.81 3.31
C VAL A 175 -3.53 -2.60 3.75
N THR A 176 -4.21 -3.17 2.77
CA THR A 176 -5.25 -4.18 2.97
C THR A 176 -4.66 -5.56 2.77
N ARG A 177 -4.90 -6.47 3.71
CA ARG A 177 -4.36 -7.83 3.72
C ARG A 177 -5.50 -8.82 3.58
N TYR A 178 -5.36 -9.72 2.63
CA TYR A 178 -6.28 -10.82 2.39
C TYR A 178 -5.64 -12.11 2.87
N LEU A 179 -6.36 -12.83 3.73
CA LEU A 179 -5.90 -14.07 4.33
C LEU A 179 -6.64 -15.26 3.74
N THR A 180 -5.99 -16.40 3.80
CA THR A 180 -6.56 -17.71 3.48
C THR A 180 -6.01 -18.75 4.44
N ASP A 181 -6.62 -19.93 4.46
CA ASP A 181 -6.06 -21.06 5.21
C ASP A 181 -4.68 -21.41 4.63
N ALA A 182 -3.76 -21.81 5.49
CA ALA A 182 -2.44 -22.28 5.05
C ALA A 182 -2.58 -23.38 3.97
N ASP A 183 -1.68 -23.36 2.98
CA ASP A 183 -1.63 -24.30 1.85
C ASP A 183 -2.86 -24.32 0.92
N SER A 184 -3.79 -23.36 1.02
CA SER A 184 -4.96 -23.31 0.13
C SER A 184 -4.62 -23.07 -1.35
N GLY A 185 -3.45 -22.48 -1.62
CA GLY A 185 -3.01 -22.08 -2.97
C GLY A 185 -3.75 -20.87 -3.55
N ILE A 186 -4.61 -20.20 -2.78
CA ILE A 186 -5.34 -19.02 -3.23
C ILE A 186 -4.39 -17.83 -3.34
N LYS A 187 -4.37 -17.20 -4.52
CA LYS A 187 -3.59 -16.00 -4.84
C LYS A 187 -4.52 -14.89 -5.29
N GLY A 188 -5.03 -14.09 -4.36
CA GLY A 188 -5.99 -13.03 -4.62
C GLY A 188 -6.85 -12.67 -3.42
N GLU A 189 -7.84 -11.81 -3.67
CA GLU A 189 -8.79 -11.37 -2.66
C GLU A 189 -9.63 -12.55 -2.12
N THR A 190 -9.91 -12.51 -0.81
CA THR A 190 -10.73 -13.46 -0.07
C THR A 190 -11.77 -12.73 0.78
N ASN A 191 -12.62 -13.48 1.48
CA ASN A 191 -13.55 -12.93 2.47
C ASN A 191 -12.91 -12.67 3.85
N LYS A 192 -11.66 -13.09 4.07
CA LYS A 192 -10.93 -12.85 5.32
C LYS A 192 -9.99 -11.67 5.10
N VAL A 193 -10.47 -10.48 5.44
CA VAL A 193 -9.78 -9.22 5.13
C VAL A 193 -9.50 -8.40 6.37
N MET A 194 -8.29 -7.84 6.42
CA MET A 194 -7.89 -6.81 7.36
C MET A 194 -7.54 -5.53 6.59
N TYR A 195 -8.34 -4.49 6.79
CA TYR A 195 -8.22 -3.21 6.09
C TYR A 195 -7.26 -2.24 6.80
N ASP A 196 -6.73 -1.32 6.01
CA ASP A 196 -6.12 -0.05 6.47
C ASP A 196 -5.01 -0.20 7.53
N GLU A 197 -4.17 -1.24 7.43
CA GLU A 197 -2.93 -1.28 8.20
C GLU A 197 -2.01 -0.14 7.76
N LYS A 198 -1.43 0.56 8.73
CA LYS A 198 -0.44 1.60 8.48
C LYS A 198 0.96 1.02 8.58
N LEU A 199 1.73 1.17 7.50
CA LEU A 199 3.15 0.85 7.46
C LEU A 199 3.95 2.08 7.07
N PHE A 200 5.05 2.30 7.75
CA PHE A 200 6.00 3.36 7.46
C PHE A 200 7.23 2.71 6.82
N VAL A 201 7.57 3.11 5.60
CA VAL A 201 8.68 2.50 4.85
C VAL A 201 9.63 3.59 4.40
N PHE A 202 10.91 3.42 4.68
CA PHE A 202 11.93 4.40 4.33
C PHE A 202 13.22 3.74 3.86
N GLU A 203 13.91 4.44 2.97
CA GLU A 203 15.22 4.08 2.48
C GLU A 203 16.27 4.86 3.28
N CYS A 204 17.30 4.19 3.76
CA CYS A 204 18.43 4.79 4.45
C CYS A 204 19.72 4.06 4.05
N LYS A 205 20.68 4.79 3.47
CA LYS A 205 21.97 4.22 3.01
C LYS A 205 21.82 3.00 2.07
N ASP A 206 20.95 3.14 1.06
CA ASP A 206 20.65 2.10 0.06
C ASP A 206 19.99 0.83 0.63
N GLU A 207 19.51 0.87 1.89
CA GLU A 207 18.72 -0.19 2.51
C GLU A 207 17.32 0.30 2.87
N TRP A 208 16.32 -0.59 2.75
CA TRP A 208 14.92 -0.29 3.01
C TRP A 208 14.46 -0.90 4.33
N TYR A 209 13.77 -0.10 5.14
CA TYR A 209 13.31 -0.49 6.47
C TYR A 209 11.83 -0.22 6.66
N ILE A 210 11.20 -1.01 7.54
CA ILE A 210 9.81 -0.89 7.96
C ILE A 210 9.73 -0.46 9.42
N ILE A 211 8.81 0.47 9.67
CA ILE A 211 8.25 0.78 10.97
C ILE A 211 6.76 0.40 10.90
N TYR A 212 6.37 -0.57 11.71
CA TYR A 212 4.99 -1.01 11.84
C TYR A 212 4.31 -0.26 12.98
N SER A 213 2.99 -0.03 12.89
CA SER A 213 2.18 0.64 13.91
C SER A 213 1.16 -0.28 14.56
#